data_AF-A0A1Y3T3V3-F1
#
_entry.id   AF-A0A1Y3T3V3-F1
#
_cell.length_a   1.000
_cell.length_b   1.000
_cell.length_c   1.000
_cell.angle_alpha   90.00
_cell.angle_beta   90.00
_cell.angle_gamma   90.00
#
_symmetry.space_group_name_H-M   'P 1'
#
loop_
_entity.id
_entity.type
_entity.pdbx_description
1 polymer ?
#
loop_
_entity_poly.entity_id
_entity_poly.type
_entity_poly.pdbx_seq_one_letter_code
_entity_poly.pdbx_strand_id
1 'polypeptide(L)'
;MTKLLNIGFGNVVNMDKVVAVVSPDAAPIKRLVQAAKESGKAVDATQGRKTKAVLITDGDMVVLSALQPETISKRFGTFPENETRGEYDV
;
A
#
# COMPACT_ATOMS: atom_id res chain seq x y z
N MET A 1 -10.88 18.19 -4.29
CA MET A 1 -9.73 18.65 -3.47
C MET A 1 -8.84 17.43 -3.30
N THR A 2 -7.63 17.45 -3.84
CA THR A 2 -6.74 16.28 -3.85
C THR A 2 -6.29 15.98 -2.43
N LYS A 3 -6.65 14.81 -1.90
CA LYS A 3 -6.24 14.38 -0.56
C LYS A 3 -4.94 13.59 -0.63
N LEU A 4 -3.98 13.97 0.21
CA LEU A 4 -2.72 13.25 0.37
C LEU A 4 -2.82 12.30 1.56
N LEU A 5 -2.35 11.07 1.37
CA LEU A 5 -2.28 10.05 2.41
C LEU A 5 -0.85 9.76 2.80
N ASN A 6 -0.54 9.86 4.09
CA ASN A 6 0.74 9.39 4.62
C ASN A 6 0.86 7.86 4.51
N ILE A 7 1.95 7.40 3.92
CA ILE A 7 2.30 5.98 3.72
C ILE A 7 3.59 5.58 4.46
N GLY A 8 4.00 6.38 5.45
CA GLY A 8 5.16 6.12 6.32
C GLY A 8 6.36 7.03 6.04
N PHE A 9 7.15 7.33 7.08
CA PHE A 9 8.40 8.13 6.99
C PHE A 9 8.28 9.48 6.29
N GLY A 10 7.14 10.16 6.45
CA GLY A 10 6.86 11.42 5.77
C GLY A 10 6.52 11.29 4.27
N ASN A 11 6.53 10.07 3.72
CA ASN A 11 6.08 9.80 2.36
C ASN A 11 4.56 9.89 2.28
N VAL A 12 4.06 10.50 1.21
CA VAL A 12 2.63 10.67 0.96
C VAL A 12 2.27 10.22 -0.46
N VAL A 13 1.04 9.75 -0.65
CA VAL A 13 0.47 9.39 -1.95
C VAL A 13 -0.83 10.15 -2.20
N ASN A 14 -1.17 10.39 -3.46
CA ASN A 14 -2.48 10.93 -3.83
C ASN A 14 -3.56 9.86 -3.63
N MET A 15 -4.51 10.10 -2.72
CA MET A 15 -5.61 9.18 -2.43
C MET A 15 -6.47 8.88 -3.65
N ASP A 16 -6.73 9.88 -4.49
CA ASP A 16 -7.63 9.76 -5.65
C ASP A 16 -7.03 8.90 -6.77
N LYS A 17 -5.74 8.56 -6.67
CA LYS A 17 -4.99 7.78 -7.66
C LYS A 17 -4.71 6.35 -7.21
N VAL A 18 -5.01 6.00 -5.97
CA VAL A 18 -4.81 4.64 -5.45
C VAL A 18 -6.05 3.80 -5.78
N VAL A 19 -5.85 2.73 -6.54
CA VAL A 19 -6.90 1.79 -6.95
C VAL A 19 -7.00 0.63 -5.96
N ALA A 20 -5.87 0.19 -5.39
CA ALA A 20 -5.84 -0.90 -4.43
C ALA A 20 -4.69 -0.75 -3.42
N VAL A 21 -4.89 -1.31 -2.22
CA VAL A 21 -3.87 -1.50 -1.19
C VAL A 21 -3.87 -2.99 -0.82
N VAL A 22 -2.75 -3.67 -1.02
CA VAL A 22 -2.65 -5.13 -0.86
C VAL A 22 -1.40 -5.53 -0.07
N SER A 23 -1.42 -6.72 0.54
CA SER A 23 -0.24 -7.34 1.13
C SER A 23 0.72 -7.86 0.04
N PRO A 24 2.06 -7.74 0.23
CA PRO A 24 3.06 -8.28 -0.69
C PRO A 24 3.25 -9.81 -0.60
N ASP A 25 2.50 -10.52 0.25
CA ASP A 25 2.80 -11.93 0.56
C ASP A 25 2.51 -12.89 -0.60
N ALA A 26 1.47 -12.60 -1.39
CA ALA A 26 1.03 -13.44 -2.49
C ALA A 26 2.02 -13.41 -3.68
N ALA A 27 2.28 -14.59 -4.28
CA ALA A 27 3.20 -14.72 -5.41
C ALA A 27 2.86 -13.81 -6.61
N PRO A 28 1.59 -13.61 -7.02
CA PRO A 28 1.24 -12.66 -8.07
C PRO A 28 1.65 -11.21 -7.75
N ILE A 29 1.50 -10.78 -6.49
CA ILE A 29 1.87 -9.43 -6.05
C ILE A 29 3.39 -9.25 -6.08
N LYS A 30 4.15 -10.27 -5.64
CA LYS A 30 5.62 -10.23 -5.73
C LYS A 30 6.09 -10.07 -7.19
N ARG A 31 5.47 -10.80 -8.13
CA ARG A 31 5.74 -10.66 -9.57
C ARG A 31 5.39 -9.27 -10.08
N LEU A 32 4.25 -8.72 -9.67
CA LEU A 32 3.84 -7.36 -10.04
C LEU A 32 4.84 -6.30 -9.54
N VAL A 33 5.29 -6.41 -8.28
CA VAL A 33 6.32 -5.51 -7.73
C VAL A 33 7.63 -5.65 -8.50
N GLN A 34 8.05 -6.88 -8.82
CA GLN A 34 9.27 -7.11 -9.59
C GLN A 34 9.18 -6.48 -10.99
N ALA A 35 8.09 -6.71 -11.72
CA ALA A 35 7.86 -6.11 -13.03
C ALA A 35 7.84 -4.58 -12.98
N ALA A 36 7.25 -4.00 -11.93
CA ALA A 36 7.27 -2.55 -11.72
C ALA A 36 8.69 -2.01 -11.44
N LYS A 37 9.53 -2.75 -10.70
CA LYS A 37 10.93 -2.38 -10.48
C LYS A 37 11.73 -2.43 -11.77
N GLU A 38 11.57 -3.50 -12.56
CA GLU A 38 12.26 -3.68 -13.85
C GLU A 38 11.85 -2.62 -14.88
N SER A 39 10.59 -2.19 -14.86
CA SER A 39 10.06 -1.15 -15.75
C SER A 39 10.21 0.29 -15.23
N GLY A 40 10.84 0.50 -14.06
CA GLY A 40 11.00 1.82 -13.45
C GLY A 40 9.69 2.46 -12.94
N LYS A 41 8.61 1.68 -12.82
CA LYS A 41 7.30 2.11 -12.31
C LYS A 41 7.12 1.88 -10.80
N ALA A 42 8.09 1.27 -10.14
CA ALA A 42 8.06 1.07 -8.69
C ALA A 42 8.57 2.30 -7.94
N VAL A 43 7.79 2.79 -6.97
CA VAL A 43 8.20 3.83 -6.03
C VAL A 43 8.42 3.19 -4.67
N ASP A 44 9.67 3.15 -4.20
CA ASP A 44 10.00 2.55 -2.90
C ASP A 44 9.94 3.60 -1.77
N ALA A 45 8.87 3.56 -0.96
CA ALA A 45 8.67 4.43 0.19
C ALA A 45 8.98 3.73 1.53
N THR A 46 9.74 2.61 1.51
CA THR A 46 9.99 1.78 2.69
C THR A 46 11.16 2.25 3.57
N GLN A 47 12.03 3.15 3.06
CA GLN A 47 13.26 3.60 3.73
C GLN A 47 14.13 2.44 4.22
N GLY A 48 14.32 1.42 3.37
CA GLY A 48 15.15 0.24 3.66
C GLY A 48 14.50 -0.79 4.59
N ARG A 49 13.23 -0.62 4.95
CA ARG A 49 12.47 -1.59 5.74
C ARG A 49 11.77 -2.61 4.85
N LYS A 50 11.33 -3.71 5.46
CA LYS A 50 10.49 -4.70 4.78
C LYS A 50 9.22 -4.03 4.24
N THR A 51 8.92 -4.24 2.96
CA THR A 51 7.63 -3.90 2.36
C THR A 51 6.53 -4.68 3.09
N LYS A 52 5.55 -3.96 3.65
CA LYS A 52 4.38 -4.53 4.30
C LYS A 52 3.09 -4.28 3.51
N ALA A 53 3.07 -3.25 2.67
CA ALA A 53 1.95 -2.97 1.78
C ALA A 53 2.44 -2.56 0.40
N VAL A 54 1.61 -2.86 -0.60
CA VAL A 54 1.78 -2.47 -1.98
C VAL A 54 0.53 -1.68 -2.39
N LEU A 55 0.73 -0.44 -2.82
CA LEU A 55 -0.34 0.40 -3.35
C LEU A 55 -0.25 0.39 -4.87
N ILE A 56 -1.37 0.12 -5.53
CA ILE A 56 -1.49 0.10 -6.99
C ILE A 56 -2.19 1.39 -7.39
N THR A 57 -1.60 2.16 -8.30
CA THR A 57 -2.21 3.38 -8.82
C THR A 57 -2.87 3.17 -10.18
N ASP A 58 -3.73 4.11 -10.58
CA ASP A 58 -4.38 4.13 -11.90
C ASP A 58 -3.41 4.39 -13.07
N GLY A 59 -2.17 4.80 -12.78
CA GLY A 59 -1.12 5.11 -13.76
C GLY A 59 -0.02 4.05 -13.85
N ASP A 60 -0.33 2.78 -13.57
CA ASP A 60 0.60 1.63 -13.54
C ASP A 60 1.76 1.74 -12.53
N MET A 61 1.78 2.76 -11.66
CA MET A 61 2.81 2.85 -10.63
C MET A 61 2.47 1.92 -9.47
N VAL A 62 3.52 1.32 -8.91
CA VAL A 62 3.43 0.45 -7.75
C VAL A 62 4.22 1.09 -6.61
N VAL A 63 3.52 1.50 -5.56
CA VAL A 63 4.14 2.17 -4.40
C VAL A 63 4.34 1.16 -3.27
N LEU A 64 5.56 1.02 -2.78
CA LEU A 64 5.91 0.10 -1.69
C LEU A 64 5.94 0.86 -0.37
N SER A 65 5.21 0.36 0.63
CA SER A 65 5.17 0.97 1.96
C SER A 65 5.62 -0.02 3.04
N ALA A 66 6.24 0.51 4.09
CA ALA A 66 6.55 -0.24 5.30
C ALA A 66 5.39 -0.25 6.32
N LEU A 67 4.30 0.48 6.04
CA LEU A 67 3.07 0.40 6.83
C LEU A 67 2.25 -0.81 6.38
N GLN A 68 1.47 -1.35 7.32
CA GLN A 68 0.57 -2.46 7.04
C GLN A 68 -0.63 -1.99 6.19
N PRO A 69 -1.21 -2.84 5.32
CA PRO A 69 -2.38 -2.50 4.51
C PRO A 69 -3.55 -1.99 5.35
N GLU A 70 -3.76 -2.54 6.54
CA GLU A 70 -4.83 -2.16 7.48
C GLU A 70 -4.61 -0.74 8.01
N THR A 71 -3.36 -0.37 8.30
CA THR A 71 -3.01 0.99 8.75
C THR A 71 -3.33 2.02 7.66
N ILE A 72 -3.02 1.69 6.41
CA ILE A 72 -3.26 2.55 5.26
C ILE A 72 -4.76 2.66 5.00
N SER A 73 -5.48 1.54 5.04
CA SER A 73 -6.92 1.49 4.76
C SER A 73 -7.76 2.19 5.82
N LYS A 74 -7.37 2.11 7.10
CA LYS A 74 -7.97 2.93 8.18
C LYS A 74 -7.86 4.42 7.88
N ARG A 75 -6.75 4.86 7.29
CA ARG A 75 -6.55 6.27 6.90
C ARG A 75 -7.31 6.66 5.63
N PHE A 76 -7.63 5.70 4.75
CA PHE A 76 -8.58 5.91 3.65
C PHE A 76 -10.03 6.03 4.12
N GLY A 77 -10.33 5.54 5.33
CA GLY A 77 -11.69 5.49 5.88
C GLY A 77 -12.49 4.27 5.42
N THR A 78 -11.83 3.23 4.92
CA THR A 78 -12.49 2.06 4.29
C THR A 78 -12.91 0.97 5.29
N PHE A 79 -12.38 0.97 6.51
CA PHE A 79 -12.76 0.00 7.55
C PHE A 79 -13.47 0.71 8.71
N PRO A 80 -14.72 0.36 9.05
CA PRO A 80 -15.33 0.78 10.30
C PRO A 80 -14.53 0.21 11.48
N GLU A 81 -14.38 0.99 12.55
CA GLU A 81 -13.53 0.66 13.72
C GLU A 81 -13.84 -0.70 14.37
N ASN A 82 -14.99 -1.30 14.06
CA ASN A 82 -15.55 -2.49 14.70
C ASN A 82 -15.08 -3.84 14.13
N GLU A 83 -14.48 -3.90 12.92
CA GLU A 83 -14.09 -5.18 12.30
C GLU A 83 -12.66 -5.64 12.66
N THR A 84 -11.84 -4.80 13.32
CA THR A 84 -10.45 -5.17 13.64
C THR A 84 -10.33 -6.21 14.77
N ARG A 85 -11.44 -6.61 15.42
CA ARG A 85 -11.39 -7.31 16.72
C ARG A 85 -11.70 -8.81 16.67
N GLY A 86 -12.01 -9.39 15.50
CA GLY A 86 -12.64 -10.72 15.44
C GLY A 86 -12.00 -11.80 14.56
N GLU A 87 -11.06 -11.50 13.67
CA GLU A 87 -10.81 -12.42 12.54
C GLU A 87 -9.40 -13.00 12.38
N TYR A 88 -8.45 -12.70 13.28
CA TYR A 88 -7.07 -13.20 13.14
C TYR A 88 -6.45 -13.80 14.41
N ASP A 89 -7.27 -14.28 15.35
CA ASP A 89 -6.83 -15.13 16.49
C ASP A 89 -7.31 -16.59 16.31
N VAL A 90 -7.05 -17.19 15.14
CA VAL A 90 -7.19 -18.64 14.91
C VAL A 90 -5.96 -19.23 14.23
#